data_AF-A0A8J9SBW6-F1
#
_entry.id   AF-A0A8J9SBW6-F1
#
_cell.length_a   1.000
_cell.length_b   1.000
_cell.length_c   1.000
_cell.angle_alpha   90.00
_cell.angle_beta   90.00
_cell.angle_gamma   90.00
#
_symmetry.space_group_name_H-M   'P 1'
#
loop_
_entity.id
_entity.type
_entity.pdbx_description
1 polymer ?
#
loop_
_entity_poly.entity_id
_entity_poly.type
_entity_poly.pdbx_seq_one_letter_code
_entity_poly.pdbx_strand_id
1 'polypeptide(L)'
;MMKARSRLTASVSVTAVVSFVSIQQTRAMVSLHGNQALTTSFRMRHTDRLHAVTARPPDPNSLLSATDQQECIDTLLAWFAGKSQILCLTGAGLSTESGIPDYRGNNGSYHRGHKPMVHDQFMKSEYQRKRYWGRGMVGWKSFDETAPNAGHVALAELERLGRIG
;
A
#
# COMPACT_ATOMS: atom_id res chain seq x y z
N MET A 1 4.77 10.77 -59.34
CA MET A 1 3.92 9.72 -58.75
C MET A 1 3.29 10.24 -57.47
N MET A 2 2.09 9.74 -57.15
CA MET A 2 1.00 10.40 -56.42
C MET A 2 1.14 10.50 -54.89
N LYS A 3 0.34 11.42 -54.34
CA LYS A 3 0.05 11.80 -52.94
C LYS A 3 -0.12 10.63 -51.95
N ALA A 4 0.24 10.88 -50.68
CA ALA A 4 -0.69 10.74 -49.56
C ALA A 4 -0.24 11.57 -48.34
N ARG A 5 -1.05 12.56 -47.95
CA ARG A 5 -1.06 13.17 -46.61
C ARG A 5 -2.09 12.43 -45.76
N SER A 6 -1.77 12.06 -44.53
CA SER A 6 -2.73 11.82 -43.44
C SER A 6 -1.98 11.45 -42.16
N ARG A 7 -2.40 11.72 -40.93
CA ARG A 7 -3.36 12.62 -40.26
C ARG A 7 -2.99 12.42 -38.78
N LEU A 8 -2.95 13.48 -37.97
CA LEU A 8 -2.84 13.34 -36.51
C LEU A 8 -4.06 12.58 -35.97
N THR A 9 -3.82 11.66 -35.05
CA THR A 9 -4.81 11.26 -34.03
C THR A 9 -4.08 11.00 -32.71
N ALA A 10 -4.12 12.00 -31.83
CA ALA A 10 -3.91 11.80 -30.39
C ALA A 10 -5.13 11.04 -29.85
N SER A 11 -4.90 9.98 -29.08
CA SER A 11 -5.95 9.30 -28.33
C SER A 11 -5.97 9.86 -26.91
N VAL A 12 -6.92 10.75 -26.65
CA VAL A 12 -7.33 11.20 -25.32
C VAL A 12 -8.75 10.66 -25.10
N SER A 13 -8.95 9.85 -24.06
CA SER A 13 -10.23 9.54 -23.38
C SER A 13 -9.93 8.37 -22.40
N VAL A 14 -10.37 8.35 -21.15
CA VAL A 14 -11.73 8.55 -20.66
C VAL A 14 -11.72 9.21 -19.27
N THR A 15 -12.56 10.23 -19.12
CA THR A 15 -12.84 10.98 -17.89
C THR A 15 -14.24 10.63 -17.37
N ALA A 16 -14.34 10.51 -16.03
CA ALA A 16 -15.50 10.72 -15.15
C ALA A 16 -16.64 9.68 -15.09
N VAL A 17 -17.48 9.85 -14.03
CA VAL A 17 -18.70 9.13 -13.57
C VAL A 17 -18.38 8.36 -12.27
N VAL A 18 -18.78 8.71 -11.03
CA VAL A 18 -19.93 9.48 -10.48
C VAL A 18 -19.57 10.14 -9.15
N SER A 19 -19.88 11.43 -8.99
CA SER A 19 -20.26 12.05 -7.72
C SER A 19 -21.78 12.27 -7.74
N PHE A 20 -22.41 12.29 -6.56
CA PHE A 20 -23.86 12.50 -6.23
C PHE A 20 -24.63 11.24 -5.80
N VAL A 21 -24.82 11.08 -4.49
CA VAL A 21 -26.17 10.96 -3.91
C VAL A 21 -26.22 11.83 -2.65
N SER A 22 -26.86 12.98 -2.82
CA SER A 22 -27.43 13.80 -1.76
C SER A 22 -28.85 13.29 -1.51
N ILE A 23 -29.13 12.74 -0.33
CA ILE A 23 -30.49 12.73 0.23
C ILE A 23 -30.42 13.16 1.68
N GLN A 24 -31.02 14.32 1.92
CA GLN A 24 -31.32 14.93 3.20
C GLN A 24 -32.37 14.13 3.99
N GLN A 25 -32.26 14.22 5.32
CA GLN A 25 -33.31 14.18 6.34
C GLN A 25 -34.17 12.91 6.51
N THR A 26 -33.99 12.25 7.67
CA THR A 26 -35.08 12.09 8.64
C THR A 26 -34.54 12.22 10.06
N ARG A 27 -35.18 13.10 10.86
CA ARG A 27 -34.98 13.26 12.31
C ARG A 27 -35.26 11.96 13.06
N ALA A 28 -34.49 11.69 14.10
CA ALA A 28 -34.99 11.04 15.32
C ALA A 28 -34.28 11.64 16.54
N MET A 29 -35.02 12.45 17.30
CA MET A 29 -34.70 12.76 18.70
C MET A 29 -34.89 11.49 19.52
N VAL A 30 -33.90 11.07 20.30
CA VAL A 30 -34.14 10.28 21.51
C VAL A 30 -33.33 10.89 22.66
N SER A 31 -34.07 11.12 23.74
CA SER A 31 -33.73 11.82 24.96
C SER A 31 -32.53 11.25 25.71
N LEU A 32 -31.72 12.15 26.26
CA LEU A 32 -30.79 11.90 27.37
C LEU A 32 -31.57 11.36 28.58
N HIS A 33 -31.04 10.36 29.28
CA HIS A 33 -31.10 10.14 30.74
C HIS A 33 -30.14 9.00 31.08
N GLY A 34 -29.22 9.19 32.04
CA GLY A 34 -28.47 8.07 32.63
C GLY A 34 -27.02 8.38 32.94
N ASN A 35 -26.80 9.05 34.07
CA ASN A 35 -25.52 9.27 34.71
C ASN A 35 -25.00 7.95 35.30
N GLN A 36 -23.92 7.35 34.77
CA GLN A 36 -23.04 6.43 35.50
C GLN A 36 -21.62 6.46 34.92
N ALA A 37 -20.63 6.63 35.80
CA ALA A 37 -19.22 6.60 35.50
C ALA A 37 -18.77 5.21 35.05
N LEU A 38 -17.99 5.13 33.97
CA LEU A 38 -17.17 3.96 33.67
C LEU A 38 -15.77 4.42 33.28
N THR A 39 -14.86 4.33 34.24
CA THR A 39 -13.41 4.32 33.98
C THR A 39 -13.12 3.12 33.09
N THR A 40 -12.97 3.35 31.77
CA THR A 40 -12.54 2.30 30.85
C THR A 40 -11.04 2.11 30.99
N SER A 41 -10.63 1.22 31.89
CA SER A 41 -9.27 0.68 31.90
C SER A 41 -9.10 -0.21 30.68
N PHE A 42 -8.39 0.29 29.66
CA PHE A 42 -7.99 -0.48 28.48
C PHE A 42 -6.87 -1.46 28.88
N ARG A 43 -7.20 -2.75 28.94
CA ARG A 43 -6.23 -3.83 29.14
C ARG A 43 -6.29 -4.75 27.93
N MET A 44 -5.36 -4.57 27.00
CA MET A 44 -5.16 -5.44 25.85
C MET A 44 -4.84 -6.86 26.33
N ARG A 45 -5.74 -7.82 26.09
CA ARG A 45 -5.49 -9.23 26.37
C ARG A 45 -4.80 -9.84 25.15
N HIS A 46 -3.72 -10.57 25.39
CA HIS A 46 -2.83 -11.21 24.41
C HIS A 46 -3.52 -12.23 23.45
N THR A 47 -4.83 -12.41 23.52
CA THR A 47 -5.57 -13.46 22.80
C THR A 47 -6.74 -12.94 21.98
N ASP A 48 -6.84 -11.63 21.71
CA ASP A 48 -7.79 -11.15 20.71
C ASP A 48 -7.40 -11.80 19.37
N ARG A 49 -8.21 -12.78 18.96
CA ARG A 49 -8.00 -13.59 17.76
C ARG A 49 -7.76 -12.64 16.59
N LEU A 50 -6.56 -12.71 16.03
CA LEU A 50 -6.33 -12.26 14.66
C LEU A 50 -7.34 -13.02 13.80
N HIS A 51 -8.37 -12.34 13.32
CA HIS A 51 -9.19 -12.84 12.24
C HIS A 51 -8.28 -12.88 11.01
N ALA A 52 -7.51 -13.95 10.89
CA ALA A 52 -6.84 -14.29 9.65
C ALA A 52 -7.98 -14.46 8.64
N VAL A 53 -8.12 -13.50 7.73
CA VAL A 53 -8.87 -13.71 6.50
C VAL A 53 -8.12 -14.83 5.79
N THR A 54 -8.54 -16.07 6.00
CA THR A 54 -8.05 -17.25 5.29
C THR A 54 -8.71 -17.27 3.92
N ALA A 55 -8.57 -16.20 3.14
CA ALA A 55 -8.70 -16.32 1.71
C ALA A 55 -7.50 -17.16 1.26
N ARG A 56 -7.76 -18.26 0.54
CA ARG A 56 -6.70 -18.98 -0.16
C ARG A 56 -6.00 -17.93 -1.03
N PRO A 57 -4.69 -17.65 -0.82
CA PRO A 57 -4.02 -16.69 -1.66
C PRO A 57 -4.19 -17.16 -3.12
N PRO A 58 -4.64 -16.29 -4.03
CA PRO A 58 -4.70 -16.64 -5.43
C PRO A 58 -3.32 -17.14 -5.88
N ASP A 59 -3.31 -18.07 -6.84
CA ASP A 59 -2.06 -18.49 -7.45
C ASP A 59 -1.27 -17.23 -7.84
N PRO A 60 -0.02 -17.05 -7.37
CA PRO A 60 0.77 -15.87 -7.66
C PRO A 60 0.99 -15.65 -9.17
N ASN A 61 0.75 -16.66 -10.01
CA ASN A 61 0.82 -16.58 -11.46
C ASN A 61 -0.57 -16.46 -12.14
N SER A 62 -1.65 -16.53 -11.37
CA SER A 62 -3.01 -16.29 -11.85
C SER A 62 -3.33 -14.81 -11.73
N LEU A 63 -3.47 -14.12 -12.85
CA LEU A 63 -4.12 -12.80 -12.84
C LEU A 63 -5.54 -13.00 -12.31
N LEU A 64 -5.84 -12.44 -11.15
CA LEU A 64 -7.20 -12.36 -10.62
C LEU A 64 -8.09 -11.74 -11.71
N SER A 65 -9.24 -12.34 -11.97
CA SER A 65 -10.22 -11.68 -12.84
C SER A 65 -10.69 -10.38 -12.19
N ALA A 66 -11.21 -9.44 -12.98
CA ALA A 66 -11.74 -8.18 -12.43
C ALA A 66 -12.81 -8.43 -11.35
N THR A 67 -13.60 -9.50 -11.49
CA THR A 67 -14.58 -9.93 -10.49
C THR A 67 -13.92 -10.42 -9.21
N ASP A 68 -12.87 -11.25 -9.29
CA ASP A 68 -12.16 -11.73 -8.11
C ASP A 68 -11.47 -10.59 -7.35
N GLN A 69 -10.94 -9.61 -8.09
CA GLN A 69 -10.36 -8.39 -7.50
C GLN A 69 -11.40 -7.58 -6.74
N GLN A 70 -12.58 -7.38 -7.34
CA GLN A 70 -13.66 -6.64 -6.72
C GLN A 70 -14.16 -7.33 -5.43
N GLU A 71 -14.32 -8.66 -5.45
CA GLU A 71 -14.73 -9.42 -4.26
C GLU A 71 -13.71 -9.30 -3.10
N CYS A 72 -12.42 -9.33 -3.42
CA CYS A 72 -11.35 -9.11 -2.43
C CYS A 72 -11.41 -7.70 -1.84
N ILE A 73 -11.66 -6.68 -2.68
CA ILE A 73 -11.80 -5.29 -2.24
C ILE A 73 -13.01 -5.15 -1.31
N ASP A 74 -14.17 -5.70 -1.69
CA ASP A 74 -15.39 -5.62 -0.89
C ASP A 74 -15.21 -6.31 0.47
N THR A 75 -14.54 -7.48 0.47
CA THR A 75 -14.17 -8.19 1.70
C THR A 75 -13.27 -7.36 2.59
N LEU A 76 -12.27 -6.70 2.01
CA LEU A 76 -11.37 -5.81 2.74
C LEU A 76 -12.14 -4.62 3.34
N LEU A 77 -13.00 -3.96 2.56
CA LEU A 77 -13.83 -2.84 3.03
C LEU A 77 -14.75 -3.25 4.18
N ALA A 78 -15.37 -4.43 4.08
CA ALA A 78 -16.17 -5.00 5.16
C ALA A 78 -15.34 -5.24 6.42
N TRP A 79 -14.08 -5.67 6.28
CA TRP A 79 -13.17 -5.78 7.41
C TRP A 79 -12.78 -4.41 7.98
N PHE A 80 -12.58 -3.39 7.17
CA PHE A 80 -12.29 -2.03 7.64
C PHE A 80 -13.47 -1.39 8.39
N ALA A 81 -14.70 -1.82 8.10
CA ALA A 81 -15.90 -1.24 8.70
C ALA A 81 -15.87 -1.29 10.25
N GLY A 82 -16.11 -0.13 10.86
CA GLY A 82 -16.13 0.02 12.32
C GLY A 82 -14.76 0.04 13.00
N LYS A 83 -13.66 -0.08 12.26
CA LYS A 83 -12.29 0.04 12.80
C LYS A 83 -11.77 1.47 12.63
N SER A 84 -11.14 2.00 13.68
CA SER A 84 -10.57 3.36 13.72
C SER A 84 -9.10 3.41 14.12
N GLN A 85 -8.48 2.26 14.43
CA GLN A 85 -7.07 2.16 14.80
C GLN A 85 -6.47 0.92 14.15
N ILE A 86 -6.18 1.04 12.84
CA ILE A 86 -5.58 -0.03 12.07
C ILE A 86 -4.07 0.20 11.99
N LEU A 87 -3.29 -0.80 12.41
CA LEU A 87 -1.86 -0.82 12.19
C LEU A 87 -1.58 -1.29 10.75
N CYS A 88 -0.89 -0.46 9.97
CA CYS A 88 -0.38 -0.85 8.66
C CYS A 88 1.10 -1.27 8.79
N LEU A 89 1.40 -2.52 8.41
CA LEU A 89 2.78 -3.00 8.27
C LEU A 89 3.11 -3.12 6.78
N THR A 90 4.13 -2.39 6.34
CA THR A 90 4.55 -2.36 4.94
C THR A 90 5.90 -3.04 4.76
N GLY A 91 6.21 -3.40 3.51
CA GLY A 91 7.53 -3.90 3.11
C GLY A 91 7.93 -3.31 1.76
N ALA A 92 9.10 -3.72 1.25
CA ALA A 92 9.63 -3.21 -0.02
C ALA A 92 8.68 -3.39 -1.22
N GLY A 93 7.75 -4.35 -1.15
CA GLY A 93 6.71 -4.56 -2.17
C GLY A 93 5.86 -3.31 -2.44
N LEU A 94 5.61 -2.48 -1.42
CA LEU A 94 4.86 -1.23 -1.57
C LEU A 94 5.53 -0.25 -2.54
N SER A 95 6.86 -0.32 -2.69
CA SER A 95 7.64 0.62 -3.51
C SER A 95 8.03 0.07 -4.88
N THR A 96 7.57 -1.13 -5.25
CA THR A 96 7.88 -1.74 -6.55
C THR A 96 7.35 -0.92 -7.72
N GLU A 97 6.13 -0.38 -7.62
CA GLU A 97 5.54 0.51 -8.61
C GLU A 97 6.22 1.88 -8.68
N SER A 98 7.01 2.24 -7.65
CA SER A 98 7.87 3.44 -7.67
C SER A 98 9.22 3.19 -8.36
N GLY A 99 9.43 2.00 -8.93
CA GLY A 99 10.69 1.61 -9.55
C GLY A 99 11.75 1.09 -8.57
N ILE A 100 11.43 1.00 -7.27
CA ILE A 100 12.33 0.44 -6.27
C ILE A 100 12.10 -1.08 -6.19
N PRO A 101 13.08 -1.91 -6.56
CA PRO A 101 12.90 -3.36 -6.55
C PRO A 101 12.72 -3.88 -5.12
N ASP A 102 11.83 -4.86 -4.97
CA ASP A 102 11.77 -5.63 -3.73
C ASP A 102 12.97 -6.59 -3.62
N TYR A 103 12.96 -7.43 -2.59
CA TYR A 103 14.01 -8.43 -2.39
C TYR A 103 13.71 -9.74 -3.10
N ARG A 104 12.45 -10.19 -3.06
CA ARG A 104 12.07 -11.59 -3.29
C ARG A 104 11.10 -11.80 -4.45
N GLY A 105 10.50 -10.75 -4.99
CA GLY A 105 9.57 -10.84 -6.11
C GLY A 105 10.28 -11.29 -7.38
N ASN A 106 9.52 -11.51 -8.46
CA ASN A 106 10.05 -12.03 -9.71
C ASN A 106 11.21 -11.19 -10.27
N ASN A 107 11.15 -9.86 -10.09
CA ASN A 107 12.20 -8.92 -10.47
C ASN A 107 13.03 -8.41 -9.27
N GLY A 108 12.95 -9.13 -8.13
CA GLY A 108 13.57 -8.77 -6.87
C GLY A 108 15.09 -8.78 -6.93
N SER A 109 15.71 -8.02 -6.04
CA SER A 109 17.16 -7.85 -5.99
C SER A 109 17.91 -9.17 -5.78
N TYR A 110 17.37 -10.13 -5.03
CA TYR A 110 18.02 -11.42 -4.80
C TYR A 110 18.09 -12.29 -6.07
N HIS A 111 17.06 -12.24 -6.92
CA HIS A 111 17.08 -12.92 -8.23
C HIS A 111 18.11 -12.29 -9.18
N ARG A 112 18.40 -10.99 -9.02
CA ARG A 112 19.43 -10.27 -9.78
C ARG A 112 20.84 -10.42 -9.20
N GLY A 113 21.03 -11.35 -8.25
CA GLY A 113 22.34 -11.66 -7.67
C GLY A 113 22.81 -10.69 -6.59
N HIS A 114 21.94 -9.79 -6.10
CA HIS A 114 22.28 -8.93 -4.97
C HIS A 114 22.46 -9.76 -3.70
N LYS A 115 23.65 -9.69 -3.10
CA LYS A 115 23.97 -10.32 -1.82
C LYS A 115 24.10 -9.22 -0.75
N PRO A 116 23.25 -9.22 0.28
CA PRO A 116 23.34 -8.21 1.33
C PRO A 116 24.68 -8.34 2.09
N MET A 117 25.25 -7.19 2.44
CA MET A 117 26.43 -7.16 3.32
C MET A 117 25.98 -7.46 4.74
N VAL A 118 26.61 -8.45 5.38
CA VAL A 118 26.33 -8.79 6.78
C VAL A 118 27.07 -7.81 7.70
N HIS A 119 26.45 -7.46 8.83
CA HIS A 119 26.99 -6.53 9.82
C HIS A 119 28.45 -6.81 10.18
N ASP A 120 28.79 -8.07 10.47
CA ASP A 120 30.16 -8.48 10.79
C ASP A 120 31.18 -8.16 9.70
N GLN A 121 30.81 -8.33 8.43
CA GLN A 121 31.69 -8.00 7.29
C GLN A 121 31.95 -6.50 7.20
N PHE A 122 30.92 -5.69 7.48
CA PHE A 122 31.01 -4.24 7.51
C PHE A 122 31.92 -3.75 8.64
N MET A 123 31.79 -4.33 9.84
CA MET A 123 32.58 -3.90 11.01
C MET A 123 34.06 -4.30 10.89
N LYS A 124 34.34 -5.51 10.40
CA LYS A 124 35.69 -6.08 10.41
C LYS A 124 36.61 -5.60 9.28
N SER A 125 36.11 -4.83 8.30
CA SER A 125 36.91 -4.45 7.13
C SER A 125 36.61 -3.06 6.60
N GLU A 126 37.62 -2.19 6.57
CA GLU A 126 37.54 -0.88 5.93
C GLU A 126 37.24 -0.98 4.43
N TYR A 127 37.84 -1.94 3.74
CA TYR A 127 37.58 -2.19 2.32
C TYR A 127 36.09 -2.51 2.07
N GLN A 128 35.48 -3.34 2.92
CA GLN A 128 34.05 -3.65 2.80
C GLN A 128 33.19 -2.41 3.04
N ARG A 129 33.52 -1.55 4.00
CA ARG A 129 32.82 -0.26 4.19
C ARG A 129 32.94 0.65 2.97
N LYS A 130 34.13 0.79 2.38
CA LYS A 130 34.34 1.54 1.15
C LYS A 130 33.51 0.98 -0.01
N ARG A 131 33.45 -0.34 -0.16
CA ARG A 131 32.62 -1.01 -1.19
C ARG A 131 31.11 -0.82 -0.93
N TYR A 132 30.68 -0.84 0.33
CA TYR A 132 29.29 -0.59 0.71
C TYR A 132 28.88 0.84 0.35
N TRP A 133 29.61 1.84 0.84
CA TRP A 133 29.33 3.25 0.56
C TRP A 133 29.52 3.62 -0.90
N GLY A 134 30.55 3.08 -1.56
CA GLY A 134 30.79 3.28 -2.99
C GLY A 134 29.60 2.85 -3.86
N ARG A 135 29.00 1.68 -3.56
CA ARG A 135 27.78 1.24 -4.25
C ARG A 135 26.58 2.13 -3.95
N GLY A 136 26.41 2.52 -2.69
CA GLY A 136 25.34 3.43 -2.27
C GLY A 136 25.40 4.77 -3.01
N MET A 137 26.59 5.37 -3.13
CA MET A 137 26.78 6.63 -3.85
C MET A 137 26.42 6.53 -5.34
N VAL A 138 26.78 5.43 -6.00
CA VAL A 138 26.41 5.21 -7.42
C VAL A 138 24.89 5.07 -7.60
N GLY A 139 24.23 4.38 -6.66
CA GLY A 139 22.78 4.18 -6.70
C GLY A 139 21.95 5.36 -6.19
N TRP A 140 22.56 6.31 -5.47
CA TRP A 140 21.85 7.35 -4.73
C TRP A 140 20.96 8.22 -5.62
N LYS A 141 21.49 8.68 -6.77
CA LYS A 141 20.73 9.56 -7.67
C LYS A 141 19.42 8.92 -8.14
N SER A 142 19.47 7.66 -8.56
CA SER A 142 18.27 6.95 -8.99
C SER A 142 17.27 6.74 -7.85
N PHE A 143 17.73 6.65 -6.61
CA PHE A 143 16.87 6.50 -5.45
C PHE A 143 16.23 7.84 -5.06
N ASP A 144 17.01 8.92 -5.07
CA ASP A 144 16.57 10.29 -4.75
C ASP A 144 15.47 10.79 -5.72
N GLU A 145 15.52 10.36 -6.98
CA GLU A 145 14.53 10.70 -8.00
C GLU A 145 13.22 9.89 -7.90
N THR A 146 13.11 8.91 -6.99
CA THR A 146 11.88 8.10 -6.87
C THR A 146 10.75 8.84 -6.16
N ALA A 147 9.54 8.74 -6.73
CA ALA A 147 8.35 9.36 -6.17
C ALA A 147 7.43 8.31 -5.49
N PRO A 148 6.63 8.71 -4.48
CA PRO A 148 5.58 7.87 -3.93
C PRO A 148 4.59 7.42 -5.02
N ASN A 149 4.21 6.15 -5.01
CA ASN A 149 3.14 5.63 -5.87
C ASN A 149 1.76 5.72 -5.20
N ALA A 150 0.72 5.27 -5.92
CA ALA A 150 -0.66 5.29 -5.47
C ALA A 150 -0.87 4.58 -4.11
N GLY A 151 -0.14 3.50 -3.83
CA GLY A 151 -0.20 2.79 -2.55
C GLY A 151 0.26 3.65 -1.37
N HIS A 152 1.37 4.40 -1.53
CA HIS A 152 1.84 5.33 -0.50
C HIS A 152 0.83 6.46 -0.27
N VAL A 153 0.30 7.03 -1.35
CA VAL A 153 -0.70 8.11 -1.28
C VAL A 153 -1.99 7.62 -0.59
N ALA A 154 -2.43 6.40 -0.87
CA ALA A 154 -3.59 5.80 -0.23
C ALA A 154 -3.38 5.60 1.28
N LEU A 155 -2.20 5.16 1.72
CA LEU A 155 -1.89 5.04 3.15
C LEU A 155 -1.88 6.41 3.84
N ALA A 156 -1.25 7.41 3.23
CA ALA A 156 -1.25 8.78 3.76
C ALA A 156 -2.68 9.34 3.90
N GLU A 157 -3.57 9.06 2.95
CA GLU A 157 -4.97 9.47 3.03
C GLU A 157 -5.74 8.71 4.13
N LEU A 158 -5.49 7.41 4.30
CA LEU A 158 -6.08 6.64 5.40
C LEU A 158 -5.65 7.17 6.77
N GLU A 159 -4.40 7.62 6.92
CA GLU A 159 -3.89 8.26 8.14
C GLU A 159 -4.60 9.60 8.37
N ARG A 160 -4.70 10.44 7.34
CA ARG A 160 -5.41 11.73 7.40
C ARG A 160 -6.87 11.58 7.80
N LEU A 161 -7.50 10.48 7.41
CA LEU A 161 -8.88 10.13 7.77
C LEU A 161 -9.02 9.48 9.16
N GLY A 162 -7.93 9.31 9.91
CA GLY A 162 -7.92 8.68 11.23
C GLY A 162 -8.29 7.20 11.19
N ARG A 163 -7.99 6.51 10.09
CA ARG A 163 -8.24 5.07 9.92
C ARG A 163 -7.05 4.21 10.32
N ILE A 164 -5.85 4.72 10.05
CA ILE A 164 -4.57 4.14 10.50
C ILE A 164 -3.87 5.16 11.42
N GLY A 165 -3.25 4.70 12.50
CA GLY A 165 -2.64 5.56 13.52
C GLY A 165 -2.75 5.00 14.94
#